data_AF-A0A1F7PB60-F1
#
_entry.id   AF-A0A1F7PB60-F1
#
_cell.length_a   1.000
_cell.length_b   1.000
_cell.length_c   1.000
_cell.angle_alpha   90.00
_cell.angle_beta   90.00
_cell.angle_gamma   90.00
#
_symmetry.space_group_name_H-M   'P 1'
#
loop_
_entity.id
_entity.type
_entity.pdbx_description
1 polymer ?
#
loop_
_entity_poly.entity_id
_entity_poly.type
_entity_poly.pdbx_seq_one_letter_code
_entity_poly.pdbx_strand_id
1 'polypeptide(L)'
;MDIHRVLFPTDFSVSAEEAGRVAVEMARSCSATLHVVHVVPPVTDPANAAERLSRAAQSLAPGQAVETALLSGRPAREIVAYARDKRVDLIVLGSHGRTGVSRAILGSVAEGVVRLAPCLVLTVPAGAAALKGTTSAPAEAPAHPSPRCLVCAGETDALICEPCRSKIRGEALEHKLDAERAGRRGSPT
;
A
#
# COMPACT_ATOMS: atom_id res chain seq x y z
N MET A 1 0.05 -2.67 -24.59
CA MET A 1 -0.89 -2.24 -23.53
C MET A 1 -0.58 -0.77 -23.33
N ASP A 2 -1.52 0.08 -23.70
CA ASP A 2 -1.29 1.53 -23.71
C ASP A 2 -1.78 2.10 -22.39
N ILE A 3 -0.91 2.85 -21.71
CA ILE A 3 -1.22 3.49 -20.43
C ILE A 3 -1.68 4.91 -20.74
N HIS A 4 -2.97 5.19 -20.54
CA HIS A 4 -3.57 6.51 -20.74
C HIS A 4 -4.00 7.16 -19.42
N ARG A 5 -4.18 6.38 -18.36
CA ARG A 5 -4.61 6.86 -17.03
C ARG A 5 -3.78 6.24 -15.93
N VAL A 6 -3.06 7.08 -15.21
CA VAL A 6 -2.26 6.70 -14.04
C VAL A 6 -2.95 7.21 -12.78
N LEU A 7 -3.19 6.34 -11.80
CA LEU A 7 -3.76 6.70 -10.50
C LEU A 7 -2.68 6.73 -9.43
N PHE A 8 -2.60 7.84 -8.70
CA PHE A 8 -1.76 8.01 -7.53
C PHE A 8 -2.62 8.33 -6.28
N PRO A 9 -2.83 7.35 -5.40
CA PRO A 9 -3.41 7.58 -4.09
C PRO A 9 -2.37 8.16 -3.13
N THR A 10 -2.71 9.23 -2.41
CA THR A 10 -1.83 9.84 -1.41
C THR A 10 -2.48 9.89 -0.02
N ASP A 11 -1.67 9.69 1.02
CA ASP A 11 -2.01 9.97 2.42
C ASP A 11 -1.23 11.18 2.96
N PHE A 12 -0.57 11.93 2.06
CA PHE A 12 0.34 13.05 2.36
C PHE A 12 1.58 12.67 3.19
N SER A 13 1.95 11.39 3.25
CA SER A 13 3.20 10.96 3.87
C SER A 13 4.39 11.15 2.93
N VAL A 14 5.60 11.19 3.51
CA VAL A 14 6.85 11.24 2.74
C VAL A 14 6.97 10.06 1.77
N SER A 15 6.58 8.84 2.19
CA SER A 15 6.59 7.68 1.30
C SER A 15 5.59 7.81 0.15
N ALA A 16 4.44 8.44 0.38
CA ALA A 16 3.50 8.77 -0.69
C ALA A 16 4.10 9.80 -1.65
N GLU A 17 4.83 10.83 -1.18
CA GLU A 17 5.51 11.78 -2.07
C GLU A 17 6.52 11.11 -3.00
N GLU A 18 7.29 10.14 -2.51
CA GLU A 18 8.22 9.36 -3.35
C GLU A 18 7.46 8.57 -4.43
N ALA A 19 6.36 7.91 -4.06
CA ALA A 19 5.51 7.22 -5.02
C ALA A 19 4.87 8.17 -6.03
N GLY A 20 4.51 9.38 -5.58
CA GLY A 20 3.96 10.43 -6.42
C GLY A 20 4.93 10.87 -7.52
N ARG A 21 6.23 10.97 -7.22
CA ARG A 21 7.25 11.30 -8.23
C ARG A 21 7.33 10.25 -9.32
N VAL A 22 7.30 8.97 -8.94
CA VAL A 22 7.26 7.85 -9.88
C VAL A 22 5.96 7.89 -10.71
N ALA A 23 4.82 8.19 -10.09
CA ALA A 23 3.55 8.30 -10.79
C ALA A 23 3.56 9.41 -11.85
N VAL A 24 4.15 10.57 -11.54
CA VAL A 24 4.33 11.67 -12.50
C VAL A 24 5.25 11.26 -13.66
N GLU A 25 6.36 10.59 -13.36
CA GLU A 25 7.29 10.12 -14.40
C GLU A 25 6.60 9.12 -15.34
N MET A 26 5.88 8.14 -14.79
CA MET A 26 5.08 7.21 -15.58
C MET A 26 4.01 7.93 -16.43
N ALA A 27 3.30 8.90 -15.84
CA ALA A 27 2.28 9.65 -16.56
C ALA A 27 2.89 10.46 -17.72
N ARG A 28 4.04 11.09 -17.52
CA ARG A 28 4.75 11.85 -18.56
C ARG A 28 5.27 10.95 -19.68
N SER A 29 5.94 9.86 -19.33
CA SER A 29 6.50 8.90 -20.30
C SER A 29 5.43 8.28 -21.19
N CYS A 30 4.21 8.12 -20.66
CA CYS A 30 3.08 7.56 -21.40
C CYS A 30 2.11 8.62 -21.97
N SER A 31 2.38 9.92 -21.77
CA SER A 31 1.43 11.00 -22.08
C SER A 31 0.02 10.76 -21.50
N ALA A 32 -0.02 10.15 -20.31
CA ALA A 32 -1.24 9.75 -19.61
C ALA A 32 -1.78 10.88 -18.72
N THR A 33 -3.09 10.87 -18.47
CA THR A 33 -3.71 11.70 -17.44
C THR A 33 -3.34 11.15 -16.06
N LEU A 34 -2.85 12.02 -15.18
CA LEU A 34 -2.57 11.65 -13.79
C LEU A 34 -3.80 11.93 -12.92
N HIS A 35 -4.34 10.90 -12.31
CA HIS A 35 -5.39 11.00 -11.31
C HIS A 35 -4.75 10.99 -9.91
N VAL A 36 -4.92 12.04 -9.12
CA VAL A 36 -4.41 12.12 -7.74
C VAL A 36 -5.58 12.08 -6.77
N VAL A 37 -5.62 11.06 -5.91
CA VAL A 37 -6.76 10.85 -5.01
C VAL A 37 -6.34 10.82 -3.56
N HIS A 38 -7.20 11.31 -2.69
CA HIS A 38 -7.06 11.17 -1.25
C HIS A 38 -8.35 10.63 -0.65
N VAL A 39 -8.24 9.59 0.19
CA VAL A 39 -9.40 8.98 0.84
C VAL A 39 -9.50 9.47 2.27
N VAL A 40 -10.58 10.19 2.59
CA VAL A 40 -10.87 10.69 3.93
C VAL A 40 -11.80 9.75 4.69
N PRO A 41 -11.62 9.56 6.00
CA PRO A 41 -12.65 9.01 6.86
C PRO A 41 -13.88 9.94 6.88
N PRO A 42 -15.09 9.41 7.11
CA PRO A 42 -16.36 10.15 7.01
C PRO A 42 -16.55 11.33 7.99
N VAL A 43 -15.58 11.61 8.86
CA VAL A 43 -15.65 12.61 9.94
C VAL A 43 -14.67 13.78 9.75
N THR A 44 -13.96 13.83 8.61
CA THR A 44 -12.99 14.91 8.33
C THR A 44 -13.66 16.05 7.57
N ASP A 45 -13.37 17.31 7.93
CA ASP A 45 -13.82 18.49 7.17
C ASP A 45 -13.34 18.40 5.70
N PRO A 46 -14.27 18.22 4.73
CA PRO A 46 -13.92 17.95 3.34
C PRO A 46 -13.31 19.17 2.65
N ALA A 47 -13.61 20.40 3.07
CA ALA A 47 -13.12 21.61 2.42
C ALA A 47 -11.59 21.74 2.56
N ASN A 48 -11.09 21.55 3.79
CA ASN A 48 -9.65 21.57 4.08
C ASN A 48 -8.89 20.43 3.37
N ALA A 49 -9.50 19.25 3.24
CA ALA A 49 -8.90 18.12 2.53
C ALA A 49 -8.77 18.40 1.02
N ALA A 50 -9.74 19.11 0.42
CA ALA A 50 -9.79 19.36 -1.02
C ALA A 50 -8.73 20.36 -1.44
N GLU A 51 -8.56 21.42 -0.65
CA GLU A 51 -7.54 22.43 -0.88
C GLU A 51 -6.13 21.81 -0.74
N ARG A 52 -5.92 21.01 0.32
CA ARG A 52 -4.64 20.30 0.52
C ARG A 52 -4.32 19.36 -0.63
N LEU A 53 -5.30 18.60 -1.13
CA LEU A 53 -5.12 17.71 -2.27
C LEU A 53 -4.76 18.48 -3.54
N SER A 54 -5.49 19.56 -3.84
CA SER A 54 -5.23 20.41 -5.00
C SER A 54 -3.83 21.01 -4.97
N ARG A 55 -3.40 21.52 -3.81
CA ARG A 55 -2.06 22.08 -3.61
C ARG A 55 -0.97 21.02 -3.78
N ALA A 56 -1.16 19.84 -3.18
CA ALA A 56 -0.22 18.73 -3.30
C ALA A 56 -0.08 18.26 -4.76
N ALA A 57 -1.20 18.12 -5.49
CA ALA A 57 -1.21 17.72 -6.89
C ALA A 57 -0.49 18.72 -7.80
N GLN A 58 -0.74 20.02 -7.63
CA GLN A 58 -0.07 21.08 -8.38
C GLN A 58 1.44 21.13 -8.12
N SER A 59 1.84 20.98 -6.86
CA SER A 59 3.25 20.95 -6.49
C SER A 59 3.98 19.70 -6.99
N LEU A 60 3.28 18.55 -7.02
CA LEU A 60 3.86 17.27 -7.41
C LEU A 60 4.08 17.19 -8.93
N ALA A 61 3.14 17.72 -9.72
CA ALA A 61 3.09 17.50 -11.16
C ALA A 61 2.93 18.81 -11.95
N PRO A 62 3.88 19.76 -11.85
CA PRO A 62 3.80 21.02 -12.58
C PRO A 62 3.79 20.76 -14.09
N GLY A 63 2.84 21.39 -14.80
CA GLY A 63 2.69 21.27 -16.25
C GLY A 63 2.11 19.92 -16.74
N GLN A 64 1.65 19.05 -15.84
CA GLN A 64 0.99 17.78 -16.18
C GLN A 64 -0.53 17.95 -16.18
N ALA A 65 -1.25 17.22 -17.04
CA ALA A 65 -2.69 17.08 -16.93
C ALA A 65 -3.04 16.24 -15.69
N VAL A 66 -3.62 16.88 -14.67
CA VAL A 66 -3.97 16.25 -13.39
C VAL A 66 -5.45 16.38 -13.10
N GLU A 67 -6.09 15.25 -12.77
CA GLU A 67 -7.42 15.21 -12.17
C GLU A 67 -7.30 14.88 -10.67
N THR A 68 -7.92 15.67 -9.81
CA THR A 68 -7.96 15.39 -8.36
C THR A 68 -9.32 14.86 -7.93
N ALA A 69 -9.34 13.94 -6.96
CA ALA A 69 -10.59 13.51 -6.32
C ALA A 69 -10.42 13.21 -4.82
N LEU A 70 -11.31 13.75 -4.01
CA LEU A 70 -11.52 13.29 -2.64
C LEU A 70 -12.52 12.15 -2.63
N LEU A 71 -12.13 11.04 -2.02
CA LEU A 71 -12.98 9.88 -1.82
C LEU A 71 -13.29 9.74 -0.34
N SER A 72 -14.45 9.16 0.00
CA SER A 72 -14.84 8.93 1.39
C SER A 72 -15.05 7.45 1.64
N GLY A 73 -14.35 6.88 2.62
CA GLY A 73 -14.53 5.46 2.96
C GLY A 73 -13.24 4.74 3.35
N ARG A 74 -13.17 3.46 3.02
CA ARG A 74 -12.01 2.60 3.34
C ARG A 74 -10.97 2.72 2.22
N PRO A 75 -9.74 3.19 2.47
CA PRO A 75 -8.79 3.57 1.41
C PRO A 75 -8.62 2.54 0.29
N ALA A 76 -8.28 1.28 0.60
CA ALA A 76 -8.08 0.26 -0.43
C ALA A 76 -9.34 0.00 -1.28
N ARG A 77 -10.53 0.03 -0.68
CA ARG A 77 -11.79 -0.18 -1.40
C ARG A 77 -12.10 0.99 -2.32
N GLU A 78 -11.99 2.22 -1.82
CA GLU A 78 -12.28 3.42 -2.60
C GLU A 78 -11.28 3.60 -3.76
N ILE A 79 -10.00 3.30 -3.52
CA ILE A 79 -8.96 3.34 -4.58
C ILE A 79 -9.29 2.34 -5.70
N VAL A 80 -9.65 1.11 -5.35
CA VAL A 80 -9.98 0.05 -6.33
C VAL A 80 -11.29 0.37 -7.06
N ALA A 81 -12.29 0.91 -6.36
CA ALA A 81 -13.55 1.35 -6.97
C ALA A 81 -13.29 2.49 -7.96
N TYR A 82 -12.55 3.52 -7.56
CA TYR A 82 -12.17 4.62 -8.44
C TYR A 82 -11.41 4.12 -9.68
N ALA A 83 -10.45 3.22 -9.50
CA ALA A 83 -9.69 2.64 -10.61
C ALA A 83 -10.58 1.91 -11.62
N ARG A 84 -11.59 1.18 -11.15
CA ARG A 84 -12.58 0.51 -11.99
C ARG A 84 -13.44 1.51 -12.74
N ASP A 85 -13.99 2.49 -12.04
CA ASP A 85 -14.94 3.47 -12.59
C ASP A 85 -14.28 4.38 -13.63
N LYS A 86 -13.05 4.81 -13.37
CA LYS A 86 -12.27 5.66 -14.28
C LYS A 86 -11.47 4.88 -15.33
N ARG A 87 -11.53 3.55 -15.30
CA ARG A 87 -10.75 2.67 -16.19
C ARG A 87 -9.27 3.02 -16.17
N VAL A 88 -8.71 3.08 -14.96
CA VAL A 88 -7.29 3.34 -14.73
C VAL A 88 -6.47 2.16 -15.26
N ASP A 89 -5.36 2.44 -15.94
CA ASP A 89 -4.48 1.43 -16.52
C ASP A 89 -3.36 1.02 -15.55
N LEU A 90 -2.91 1.97 -14.73
CA LEU A 90 -1.84 1.79 -13.76
C LEU A 90 -2.14 2.53 -12.45
N ILE A 91 -2.07 1.83 -11.32
CA ILE A 91 -2.06 2.43 -9.99
C ILE A 91 -0.62 2.47 -9.48
N VAL A 92 -0.13 3.64 -9.10
CA VAL A 92 1.17 3.83 -8.45
C VAL A 92 0.93 4.25 -7.01
N LEU A 93 1.50 3.53 -6.05
CA LEU A 93 1.33 3.83 -4.63
C LEU A 93 2.56 3.45 -3.81
N GLY A 94 2.71 4.09 -2.64
CA GLY A 94 3.71 3.68 -1.67
C GLY A 94 3.42 2.27 -1.17
N SER A 95 4.46 1.45 -1.06
CA SER A 95 4.38 0.15 -0.38
C SER A 95 4.05 0.29 1.12
N HIS A 96 4.32 1.46 1.70
CA HIS A 96 4.06 1.80 3.09
C HIS A 96 3.38 3.16 3.18
N GLY A 97 2.65 3.39 4.26
CA GLY A 97 2.11 4.70 4.63
C GLY A 97 2.81 5.26 5.86
N ARG A 98 2.07 6.04 6.65
CA ARG A 98 2.58 6.75 7.85
C ARG A 98 3.28 5.90 8.92
N THR A 99 3.03 4.59 8.99
CA THR A 99 3.55 3.74 10.07
C THR A 99 4.93 3.14 9.82
N GLY A 100 5.50 3.27 8.62
CA GLY A 100 6.94 3.07 8.36
C GLY A 100 7.56 1.73 8.80
N VAL A 101 6.83 0.61 8.75
CA VAL A 101 7.31 -0.68 9.28
C VAL A 101 8.06 -1.49 8.22
N SER A 102 9.39 -1.63 8.35
CA SER A 102 10.30 -2.62 7.71
C SER A 102 10.22 -2.84 6.18
N ARG A 103 11.37 -2.92 5.49
CA ARG A 103 11.50 -3.11 4.02
C ARG A 103 10.81 -4.34 3.39
N ALA A 104 10.15 -5.21 4.17
CA ALA A 104 9.61 -6.49 3.71
C ALA A 104 8.08 -6.64 3.83
N ILE A 105 7.32 -5.64 4.32
CA ILE A 105 5.88 -5.78 4.55
C ILE A 105 5.09 -4.72 3.77
N LEU A 106 4.18 -5.13 2.89
CA LEU A 106 3.23 -4.18 2.32
C LEU A 106 2.30 -3.62 3.40
N GLY A 107 2.11 -2.31 3.41
CA GLY A 107 1.07 -1.67 4.21
C GLY A 107 -0.32 -2.17 3.80
N SER A 108 -1.26 -2.20 4.76
CA SER A 108 -2.59 -2.78 4.56
C SER A 108 -3.38 -2.19 3.38
N VAL A 109 -3.18 -0.91 3.08
CA VAL A 109 -3.79 -0.27 1.90
C VAL A 109 -3.15 -0.80 0.62
N ALA A 110 -1.83 -0.86 0.57
CA ALA A 110 -1.10 -1.33 -0.60
C ALA A 110 -1.37 -2.81 -0.88
N GLU A 111 -1.39 -3.66 0.15
CA GLU A 111 -1.80 -5.07 0.05
C GLU A 111 -3.23 -5.18 -0.52
N GLY A 112 -4.17 -4.42 0.04
CA GLY A 112 -5.56 -4.44 -0.41
C GLY A 112 -5.73 -4.02 -1.87
N VAL A 113 -4.98 -3.01 -2.32
CA VAL A 113 -4.98 -2.55 -3.71
C VAL A 113 -4.36 -3.60 -4.64
N VAL A 114 -3.16 -4.11 -4.32
CA VAL A 114 -2.47 -5.14 -5.12
C VAL A 114 -3.36 -6.37 -5.33
N ARG A 115 -4.11 -6.78 -4.30
CA ARG A 115 -4.97 -7.97 -4.36
C ARG A 115 -6.24 -7.79 -5.16
N LEU A 116 -6.75 -6.57 -5.31
CA LEU A 116 -8.11 -6.31 -5.80
C LEU A 116 -8.18 -5.39 -7.02
N ALA A 117 -7.08 -4.74 -7.37
CA ALA A 117 -7.04 -3.80 -8.49
C ALA A 117 -7.42 -4.49 -9.81
N PRO A 118 -8.22 -3.82 -10.67
CA PRO A 118 -8.58 -4.34 -11.98
C PRO A 118 -7.47 -4.16 -13.03
N CYS A 119 -6.32 -3.57 -12.65
CA CYS A 119 -5.28 -3.10 -13.54
C CYS A 119 -3.88 -3.23 -12.92
N LEU A 120 -2.85 -2.77 -13.62
CA LEU A 120 -1.47 -2.86 -13.15
C LEU A 120 -1.28 -2.07 -11.86
N VAL A 121 -0.47 -2.59 -10.95
CA VAL A 121 -0.13 -1.93 -9.69
C VAL A 121 1.39 -1.87 -9.55
N LEU A 122 1.92 -0.66 -9.41
CA LEU A 122 3.32 -0.39 -9.13
C LEU A 122 3.48 0.12 -7.69
N THR A 123 4.12 -0.69 -6.85
CA THR A 123 4.41 -0.33 -5.47
C THR A 123 5.82 0.25 -5.32
N VAL A 124 5.93 1.42 -4.72
CA VAL A 124 7.21 2.11 -4.52
C VAL A 124 7.70 1.89 -3.08
N PRO A 125 8.89 1.30 -2.87
CA PRO A 125 9.48 1.15 -1.55
C PRO A 125 9.81 2.51 -0.92
N ALA A 126 9.65 2.63 0.40
CA ALA A 126 10.11 3.80 1.13
C ALA A 126 11.64 3.93 0.97
N GLY A 127 12.13 5.14 0.69
CA GLY A 127 13.53 5.39 0.39
C GLY A 127 13.95 5.00 -1.02
N ALA A 128 13.02 4.68 -1.93
CA ALA A 128 13.34 4.48 -3.35
C ALA A 128 14.00 5.70 -3.99
N ALA A 129 13.69 6.92 -3.50
CA ALA A 129 14.35 8.13 -3.96
C ALA A 129 15.85 8.17 -3.59
N ALA A 130 16.29 7.40 -2.59
CA ALA A 130 17.70 7.25 -2.24
C ALA A 130 18.46 6.29 -3.17
N LEU A 131 17.77 5.57 -4.07
CA LEU A 131 18.38 4.64 -5.03
C LEU A 131 18.83 5.31 -6.34
N LYS A 132 18.91 6.66 -6.40
CA LYS A 132 19.50 7.35 -7.55
C LYS A 132 21.02 7.24 -7.55
N GLY A 133 21.53 6.21 -8.24
CA GLY A 133 22.78 6.31 -9.03
C GLY A 133 24.03 5.61 -8.47
N THR A 134 24.15 4.30 -8.68
CA THR A 134 25.35 3.75 -9.34
C THR A 134 24.87 2.86 -10.48
N THR A 135 24.99 3.38 -11.70
CA THR A 135 25.01 2.54 -12.90
C THR A 135 26.36 1.83 -12.95
N SER A 136 26.46 0.71 -12.24
CA SER A 136 27.33 -0.38 -12.65
C SER A 136 26.45 -1.63 -12.72
N ALA A 137 26.68 -2.47 -13.73
CA ALA A 137 26.16 -3.83 -13.79
C ALA A 137 26.18 -4.49 -12.40
N PRO A 138 25.22 -5.38 -12.06
CA PRO A 138 25.04 -5.85 -10.70
C PRO A 138 26.34 -6.47 -10.19
N ALA A 139 27.03 -5.73 -9.33
CA ALA A 139 27.98 -6.30 -8.40
C ALA A 139 27.16 -7.24 -7.51
N GLU A 140 27.65 -8.48 -7.36
CA GLU A 140 27.03 -9.54 -6.58
C GLU A 140 26.32 -8.98 -5.35
N ALA A 141 25.02 -9.26 -5.28
CA ALA A 141 24.19 -8.87 -4.15
C ALA A 141 24.91 -9.29 -2.85
N PRO A 142 25.05 -8.41 -1.85
CA PRO A 142 25.57 -8.83 -0.57
C PRO A 142 24.70 -9.98 -0.07
N ALA A 143 25.34 -11.08 0.32
CA ALA A 143 24.68 -12.27 0.84
C ALA A 143 23.60 -11.83 1.84
N HIS A 144 22.34 -12.12 1.51
CA HIS A 144 21.21 -11.79 2.37
C HIS A 144 21.50 -12.34 3.77
N PRO A 145 21.32 -11.55 4.85
CA PRO A 145 21.38 -12.10 6.19
C PRO A 145 20.38 -13.25 6.26
N SER A 146 20.79 -14.38 6.84
CA SER A 146 19.95 -15.57 6.99
C SER A 146 18.58 -15.13 7.51
N PRO A 147 17.49 -15.41 6.78
CA PRO A 147 16.15 -15.00 7.21
C PRO A 147 15.88 -15.51 8.64
N ARG A 148 15.31 -14.64 9.48
CA ARG A 148 15.00 -14.94 10.88
C ARG A 148 13.50 -14.95 11.09
N CYS A 149 13.01 -15.90 11.88
CA CYS A 149 11.61 -16.05 12.23
C CYS A 149 11.10 -14.76 12.91
N LEU A 150 9.97 -14.23 12.45
CA LEU A 150 9.36 -13.02 13.03
C LEU A 150 8.94 -13.16 14.51
N VAL A 151 8.78 -14.40 15.00
CA VAL A 151 8.23 -14.68 16.33
C VAL A 151 9.34 -14.96 17.33
N CYS A 152 10.27 -15.87 17.00
CA CYS A 152 11.36 -16.26 17.91
C CYS A 152 12.72 -15.70 17.54
N ALA A 153 12.84 -14.99 16.41
CA ALA A 153 14.11 -14.54 15.84
C ALA A 153 15.14 -15.67 15.58
N GLY A 154 14.73 -16.94 15.53
CA GLY A 154 15.60 -18.05 15.11
C GLY A 154 15.85 -18.04 13.60
N GLU A 155 16.95 -18.61 13.14
CA GLU A 155 17.25 -18.73 11.69
C GLU A 155 16.26 -19.68 11.00
N THR A 156 15.73 -19.27 9.85
CA THR A 156 14.80 -20.06 9.06
C THR A 156 14.57 -19.43 7.68
N ASP A 157 14.47 -20.26 6.64
CA ASP A 157 14.10 -19.82 5.28
C ASP A 157 12.62 -19.44 5.13
N ALA A 158 11.84 -19.50 6.21
CA ALA A 158 10.44 -19.12 6.24
C ALA A 158 10.19 -17.87 7.11
N LEU A 159 9.22 -17.03 6.74
CA LEU A 159 8.79 -15.85 7.53
C LEU A 159 8.47 -16.17 9.00
N ILE A 160 7.92 -17.35 9.26
CA ILE A 160 7.66 -17.90 10.59
C ILE A 160 8.12 -19.35 10.56
N CYS A 161 9.01 -19.75 11.47
CA CYS A 161 9.50 -21.12 11.53
C CYS A 161 8.36 -22.09 11.89
N GLU A 162 8.49 -23.35 11.46
CA GLU A 162 7.47 -24.38 11.69
C GLU A 162 7.07 -24.55 13.18
N PRO A 163 8.01 -24.48 14.15
CA PRO A 163 7.66 -24.48 15.58
C PRO A 163 6.74 -23.31 15.99
N CYS A 164 7.04 -22.09 15.54
CA CYS A 164 6.22 -20.92 15.85
C CYS A 164 4.86 -20.96 15.14
N ARG A 165 4.81 -21.47 13.89
CA ARG A 165 3.54 -21.67 13.17
C ARG A 165 2.62 -22.65 13.90
N SER A 166 3.19 -23.74 14.42
CA SER A 166 2.44 -24.76 15.17
C SER A 166 1.87 -24.20 16.48
N LYS A 167 2.66 -23.39 17.21
CA LYS A 167 2.19 -22.72 18.44
C LYS A 167 1.05 -21.73 18.17
N ILE A 168 1.22 -20.84 17.20
CA ILE A 168 0.18 -19.86 16.83
C ILE A 168 -1.12 -20.54 16.41
N ARG A 169 -1.03 -21.64 15.64
CA ARG A 169 -2.21 -22.43 15.25
C ARG A 169 -2.87 -23.11 16.45
N GLY A 170 -2.09 -23.64 17.39
CA GLY A 170 -2.57 -24.24 18.62
C GLY A 170 -3.34 -23.25 19.48
N GLU A 171 -2.73 -22.11 19.80
CA GLU A 171 -3.34 -21.03 20.60
C GLU A 171 -4.64 -20.51 19.96
N ALA A 172 -4.65 -20.35 18.62
CA ALA A 172 -5.85 -19.93 17.89
C ALA A 172 -6.98 -20.97 17.91
N LEU A 173 -6.64 -22.26 17.95
CA LEU A 173 -7.62 -23.35 18.06
C LEU A 173 -8.19 -23.44 19.49
N GLU A 174 -7.34 -23.31 20.50
CA GLU A 174 -7.75 -23.31 21.92
C GLU A 174 -8.70 -22.14 22.21
N HIS A 175 -8.36 -20.92 21.77
CA HIS A 175 -9.24 -19.75 21.91
C HIS A 175 -10.61 -19.95 21.25
N LYS A 176 -10.67 -20.64 20.10
CA LYS A 176 -11.95 -20.97 19.44
C LYS A 176 -12.75 -21.99 20.24
N LEU A 177 -12.11 -23.05 20.75
CA LEU A 177 -12.77 -24.07 21.56
C LEU A 177 -13.31 -23.49 22.87
N ASP A 178 -12.58 -22.58 23.51
CA ASP A 178 -13.02 -21.90 24.73
C ASP A 178 -14.18 -20.95 24.47
N ALA A 179 -14.18 -20.21 23.35
CA ALA A 179 -15.32 -19.40 22.93
C ALA A 179 -16.57 -20.26 22.67
N GLU A 180 -16.44 -21.43 22.03
CA GLU A 180 -17.55 -22.35 21.81
C GLU A 180 -18.06 -22.99 23.12
N ARG A 181 -17.18 -23.31 24.06
CA ARG A 181 -17.53 -23.83 25.39
C ARG A 181 -18.20 -22.79 26.27
N ALA A 182 -17.80 -21.52 26.16
CA ALA A 182 -18.46 -20.40 26.83
C ALA A 182 -19.87 -20.15 26.26
N GLY A 183 -20.06 -20.29 24.94
CA GLY A 183 -21.36 -20.18 24.29
C GLY A 183 -22.38 -21.26 24.69
N ARG A 184 -21.93 -22.46 25.07
CA ARG A 184 -22.83 -23.56 25.52
C ARG A 184 -23.33 -23.45 26.96
N ARG A 185 -22.76 -22.56 27.80
CA ARG A 185 -23.20 -22.38 29.20
C ARG A 185 -24.26 -21.27 29.38
N GLY A 186 -24.75 -20.70 28.28
CA GLY A 186 -25.66 -19.54 28.27
C GLY A 186 -27.12 -19.83 27.91
N SER A 187 -27.66 -21.02 28.21
CA SER A 187 -29.10 -21.26 28.09
C SER A 187 -29.61 -22.04 29.30
N PRO A 188 -29.99 -21.35 30.40
CA PRO A 188 -30.94 -21.91 31.34
C PRO A 188 -32.34 -21.79 30.73
N THR A 189 -33.01 -22.93 30.57
CA THR A 189 -34.47 -23.04 30.45
C THR A 189 -35.15 -22.51 31.71
#